data_AF-A0A8T4V5S9-F1
#
_entry.id   AF-A0A8T4V5S9-F1
#
_cell.length_a   1.000
_cell.length_b   1.000
_cell.length_c   1.000
_cell.angle_alpha   90.00
_cell.angle_beta   90.00
_cell.angle_gamma   90.00
#
_symmetry.space_group_name_H-M   'P 1'
#
loop_
_entity.id
_entity.type
_entity.pdbx_description
1 polymer ?
#
loop_
_entity_poly.entity_id
_entity_poly.type
_entity_poly.pdbx_seq_one_letter_code
_entity_poly.pdbx_strand_id
1 'polypeptide(L)'
;MGITSFLDPIFNPFMNLIPSPYNLIIFSLALSVALTLSYKYITNQKLMKELKDEMKIYQKEMKEHKDSPEKMLDLQKKVMEKNMKYMMQSFKPTLITMIPVLIIFAWLRAYYVALGDPAVLFGLSWIWVYIIFSVLFSLVLRKLMKVY
;
A
#
# COMPACT_ATOMS: atom_id res chain seq x y z
N MET A 1 23.39 19.30 -6.11
CA MET A 1 22.91 18.41 -5.04
C MET A 1 21.45 18.72 -4.82
N GLY A 2 20.56 17.77 -5.14
CA GLY A 2 19.12 17.98 -4.97
C GLY A 2 18.71 17.92 -3.48
N ILE A 3 17.53 18.43 -3.16
CA ILE A 3 16.93 18.40 -1.82
C ILE A 3 16.87 16.98 -1.22
N THR A 4 16.99 15.93 -2.04
CA THR A 4 16.88 14.54 -1.65
C THR A 4 18.22 13.85 -1.34
N SER A 5 19.38 14.51 -1.45
CA SER A 5 20.70 13.87 -1.28
C SER A 5 20.95 13.29 0.12
N PHE A 6 20.21 13.75 1.13
CA PHE A 6 20.27 13.17 2.48
C PHE A 6 19.74 11.71 2.53
N LEU A 7 19.01 11.27 1.50
CA LEU A 7 18.52 9.89 1.36
C LEU A 7 19.57 8.94 0.76
N ASP A 8 20.63 9.46 0.14
CA ASP A 8 21.66 8.67 -0.53
C ASP A 8 22.29 7.62 0.40
N PRO A 9 22.71 7.94 1.65
CA PRO A 9 23.28 6.94 2.55
C PRO A 9 22.28 5.84 2.96
N ILE A 10 20.98 6.13 2.91
CA ILE A 10 19.92 5.20 3.29
C ILE A 10 19.63 4.25 2.13
N PHE A 11 19.54 4.77 0.90
CA PHE A 11 19.09 4.00 -0.26
C PHE A 11 20.23 3.39 -1.07
N ASN A 12 21.42 4.00 -1.11
CA ASN A 12 22.55 3.47 -1.87
C ASN A 12 22.95 2.04 -1.46
N PRO A 13 22.96 1.65 -0.17
CA PRO A 13 23.23 0.25 0.19
C PRO A 13 22.31 -0.72 -0.55
N PHE A 14 21.01 -0.41 -0.65
CA PHE A 14 20.04 -1.25 -1.37
C PHE A 14 20.22 -1.18 -2.88
N MET A 15 20.52 -0.01 -3.42
CA MET A 15 20.71 0.18 -4.87
C MET A 15 21.99 -0.50 -5.39
N ASN A 16 22.97 -0.73 -4.51
CA ASN A 16 24.23 -1.39 -4.85
C ASN A 16 24.19 -2.92 -4.67
N LEU A 17 23.11 -3.49 -4.11
CA LEU A 17 22.99 -4.94 -3.91
C LEU A 17 22.88 -5.71 -5.23
N ILE A 18 22.28 -5.10 -6.25
CA ILE A 18 22.09 -5.68 -7.58
C ILE A 18 22.45 -4.61 -8.62
N PRO A 19 22.96 -4.99 -9.81
CA PRO A 19 23.16 -4.04 -10.90
C PRO A 19 21.88 -3.29 -11.28
N SER A 20 22.00 -1.99 -11.55
CA SER A 20 20.94 -1.20 -12.17
C SER A 20 20.63 -1.74 -13.58
N PRO A 21 19.36 -1.78 -14.02
CA PRO A 21 18.16 -1.25 -13.36
C PRO A 21 17.39 -2.25 -12.47
N TYR A 22 17.89 -3.47 -12.29
CA TYR A 22 17.18 -4.54 -11.56
C TYR A 22 17.14 -4.32 -10.03
N ASN A 23 18.02 -3.47 -9.50
CA ASN A 23 18.00 -3.02 -8.10
C ASN A 23 16.65 -2.44 -7.67
N LEU A 24 15.83 -1.95 -8.61
CA LEU A 24 14.46 -1.51 -8.35
C LEU A 24 13.61 -2.58 -7.64
N ILE A 25 13.82 -3.85 -7.96
CA ILE A 25 12.99 -4.95 -7.43
C ILE A 25 13.25 -5.10 -5.92
N ILE A 26 14.52 -5.12 -5.51
CA ILE A 26 14.88 -5.15 -4.08
C ILE A 26 14.39 -3.89 -3.39
N PHE A 27 14.57 -2.73 -4.03
CA PHE A 27 14.10 -1.47 -3.49
C PHE A 27 12.57 -1.46 -3.26
N SER A 28 11.80 -1.91 -4.25
CA SER A 28 10.35 -2.07 -4.16
C SER A 28 9.94 -3.03 -3.05
N LEU A 29 10.68 -4.13 -2.84
CA LEU A 29 10.43 -5.06 -1.75
C LEU A 29 10.68 -4.39 -0.38
N ALA A 30 11.85 -3.78 -0.19
CA ALA A 30 12.22 -3.11 1.04
C ALA A 30 11.23 -2.00 1.40
N LEU A 31 10.86 -1.16 0.42
CA LEU A 31 9.87 -0.11 0.62
C LEU A 31 8.48 -0.68 0.92
N SER A 32 8.06 -1.75 0.23
CA SER A 32 6.78 -2.42 0.52
C SER A 32 6.73 -2.99 1.93
N VAL A 33 7.84 -3.56 2.42
CA VAL A 33 7.96 -4.02 3.81
C VAL A 33 7.82 -2.84 4.77
N ALA A 34 8.58 -1.77 4.56
CA ALA A 34 8.56 -0.59 5.41
C ALA A 34 7.16 0.05 5.48
N LEU A 35 6.50 0.24 4.33
CA LEU A 35 5.15 0.80 4.25
C LEU A 35 4.11 -0.12 4.89
N THR A 36 4.20 -1.43 4.67
CA THR A 36 3.24 -2.38 5.24
C THR A 36 3.38 -2.47 6.76
N LEU A 37 4.60 -2.46 7.30
CA LEU A 37 4.85 -2.40 8.73
C LEU A 37 4.35 -1.07 9.31
N SER A 38 4.67 0.05 8.67
CA SER A 38 4.21 1.37 9.11
C SER A 38 2.68 1.42 9.18
N TYR A 39 2.00 0.94 8.15
CA TYR A 39 0.54 0.82 8.15
C TYR A 39 0.05 -0.06 9.31
N LYS A 40 0.68 -1.21 9.54
CA LYS A 40 0.32 -2.14 10.62
C LYS A 40 0.41 -1.52 12.01
N TYR A 41 1.44 -0.72 12.26
CA TYR A 41 1.67 -0.08 13.56
C TYR A 41 0.85 1.19 13.77
N ILE A 42 0.52 1.93 12.69
CA ILE A 42 -0.29 3.15 12.77
C ILE A 42 -1.79 2.82 12.92
N THR A 43 -2.27 1.72 12.35
CA THR A 43 -3.68 1.30 12.41
C THR A 43 -3.97 0.38 13.60
N ASN A 44 -5.20 0.46 14.12
CA ASN A 44 -5.68 -0.54 15.06
C ASN A 44 -6.11 -1.82 14.32
N GLN A 45 -5.19 -2.77 14.22
CA GLN A 45 -5.40 -4.04 13.49
C GLN A 45 -6.57 -4.88 14.02
N LYS A 46 -6.84 -4.84 15.33
CA LYS A 46 -7.97 -5.55 15.95
C LYS A 46 -9.28 -4.95 15.47
N LEU A 47 -9.42 -3.62 15.59
CA LEU A 47 -10.61 -2.90 15.14
C LEU A 47 -10.84 -3.06 13.63
N MET A 48 -9.78 -3.00 12.82
CA MET A 48 -9.86 -3.18 11.36
C MET A 48 -10.41 -4.56 10.99
N LYS A 49 -9.96 -5.60 11.70
CA LYS A 49 -10.46 -6.95 11.52
C LYS A 49 -11.93 -7.08 11.94
N GLU A 50 -12.29 -6.55 13.11
CA GLU A 50 -13.67 -6.55 13.62
C GLU A 50 -14.63 -5.88 12.64
N LEU A 51 -14.28 -4.68 12.14
CA LEU A 51 -15.10 -3.96 11.14
C LEU A 51 -15.28 -4.76 9.85
N LYS A 52 -14.22 -5.43 9.35
CA LYS A 52 -14.32 -6.30 8.17
C LYS A 52 -15.21 -7.51 8.41
N ASP A 53 -15.11 -8.13 9.57
CA ASP A 53 -15.88 -9.33 9.89
C ASP A 53 -17.36 -8.97 10.08
N GLU A 54 -17.68 -7.86 10.75
CA GLU A 54 -19.06 -7.34 10.85
C GLU A 54 -19.64 -6.98 9.47
N MET A 55 -18.88 -6.30 8.61
CA MET A 55 -19.33 -6.01 7.24
C MET A 55 -19.66 -7.29 6.46
N LYS A 56 -18.87 -8.36 6.63
CA LYS A 56 -19.15 -9.67 6.01
C LYS A 56 -20.41 -10.33 6.58
N ILE A 57 -20.68 -10.18 7.88
CA ILE A 57 -21.91 -10.69 8.51
C ILE A 57 -23.12 -9.98 7.90
N TYR A 58 -23.13 -8.65 7.88
CA TYR A 58 -24.24 -7.89 7.26
C TYR A 58 -24.39 -8.20 5.76
N GLN A 59 -23.30 -8.43 5.04
CA GLN A 59 -23.35 -8.87 3.63
C GLN A 59 -23.98 -10.25 3.45
N LYS A 60 -23.84 -11.16 4.42
CA LYS A 60 -24.53 -12.45 4.40
C LYS A 60 -26.00 -12.28 4.73
N GLU A 61 -26.34 -11.52 5.77
CA GLU A 61 -27.72 -11.22 6.14
C GLU A 61 -28.49 -10.55 4.98
N MET A 62 -27.85 -9.64 4.24
CA MET A 62 -28.45 -9.05 3.03
C MET A 62 -28.81 -10.09 1.96
N LYS A 63 -28.04 -11.19 1.85
CA LYS A 63 -28.34 -12.27 0.90
C LYS A 63 -29.51 -13.13 1.36
N GLU A 64 -29.73 -13.22 2.66
CA GLU A 64 -30.82 -13.98 3.29
C GLU A 64 -32.13 -13.19 3.36
N HIS A 65 -32.08 -11.86 3.23
CA HIS A 65 -33.24 -10.96 3.38
C HIS A 65 -33.53 -10.14 2.12
N LYS A 66 -33.23 -10.70 0.93
CA LYS A 66 -33.45 -10.04 -0.36
C LYS A 66 -34.90 -9.62 -0.62
N ASP A 67 -35.84 -10.34 -0.01
CA ASP A 67 -37.27 -10.13 -0.23
C ASP A 67 -37.84 -9.01 0.65
N SER A 68 -37.03 -8.41 1.53
CA SER A 68 -37.44 -7.32 2.42
C SER A 68 -36.63 -6.05 2.12
N PRO A 69 -37.19 -5.13 1.30
CA PRO A 69 -36.52 -3.88 0.95
C PRO A 69 -36.14 -3.03 2.17
N GLU A 70 -37.00 -2.99 3.19
CA GLU A 70 -36.75 -2.22 4.41
C GLU A 70 -35.57 -2.77 5.22
N LYS A 71 -35.51 -4.10 5.42
CA LYS A 71 -34.37 -4.75 6.09
C LYS A 71 -33.09 -4.61 5.28
N MET A 72 -33.16 -4.72 3.95
CA MET A 72 -31.99 -4.50 3.09
C MET A 72 -31.42 -3.09 3.26
N LEU A 73 -32.27 -2.07 3.29
CA LEU A 73 -31.85 -0.68 3.48
C LEU A 73 -31.18 -0.48 4.85
N ASP A 74 -31.72 -1.07 5.91
CA ASP A 74 -31.10 -1.01 7.25
C ASP A 74 -29.71 -1.68 7.28
N LEU A 75 -29.59 -2.89 6.72
CA LEU A 75 -28.32 -3.62 6.63
C LEU A 75 -27.29 -2.87 5.77
N GLN A 76 -27.72 -2.24 4.68
CA GLN A 76 -26.85 -1.43 3.84
C GLN A 76 -26.33 -0.21 4.59
N LYS A 77 -27.18 0.48 5.38
CA LYS A 77 -26.76 1.59 6.24
C LYS A 77 -25.72 1.14 7.25
N LYS A 78 -25.91 -0.02 7.89
CA LYS A 78 -24.93 -0.61 8.82
C LYS A 78 -23.60 -0.91 8.14
N VAL A 79 -23.61 -1.53 6.94
CA VAL A 79 -22.39 -1.76 6.15
C VAL A 79 -21.70 -0.44 5.82
N MET A 80 -22.44 0.58 5.40
CA MET A 80 -21.89 1.89 5.08
C MET A 80 -21.24 2.54 6.31
N GLU A 81 -21.89 2.52 7.47
CA GLU A 81 -21.33 3.06 8.71
C GLU A 81 -20.02 2.36 9.10
N LYS A 82 -19.99 1.02 9.04
CA LYS A 82 -18.78 0.24 9.36
C LYS A 82 -17.68 0.47 8.32
N ASN A 83 -18.02 0.59 7.04
CA ASN A 83 -17.08 0.90 5.98
C ASN A 83 -16.49 2.31 6.16
N MET A 84 -17.29 3.30 6.58
CA MET A 84 -16.80 4.64 6.89
C MET A 84 -15.83 4.62 8.07
N LYS A 85 -16.15 3.92 9.16
CA LYS A 85 -15.23 3.74 10.30
C LYS A 85 -13.92 3.08 9.87
N TYR A 86 -14.01 2.04 9.04
CA TYR A 86 -12.85 1.33 8.50
C TYR A 86 -11.99 2.25 7.62
N MET A 87 -12.65 3.03 6.74
CA MET A 87 -11.98 4.00 5.89
C MET A 87 -11.25 5.04 6.72
N MET A 88 -11.88 5.64 7.74
CA MET A 88 -11.23 6.63 8.61
C MET A 88 -9.98 6.06 9.30
N GLN A 89 -10.03 4.81 9.77
CA GLN A 89 -8.87 4.11 10.33
C GLN A 89 -7.75 3.89 9.30
N SER A 90 -8.09 3.59 8.05
CA SER A 90 -7.12 3.42 6.96
C SER A 90 -6.58 4.75 6.38
N PHE A 91 -7.33 5.84 6.52
CA PHE A 91 -7.01 7.13 5.91
C PHE A 91 -5.87 7.84 6.63
N LYS A 92 -5.85 7.78 7.97
CA LYS A 92 -4.77 8.35 8.78
C LYS A 92 -3.38 7.82 8.39
N PRO A 93 -3.14 6.49 8.32
CA PRO A 93 -1.87 5.96 7.84
C PRO A 93 -1.56 6.35 6.40
N THR A 94 -2.56 6.38 5.53
CA THR A 94 -2.38 6.78 4.12
C THR A 94 -1.81 8.20 4.03
N LEU A 95 -2.39 9.17 4.76
CA LEU A 95 -1.89 10.54 4.77
C LEU A 95 -0.48 10.65 5.38
N ILE A 96 -0.23 9.92 6.48
CA ILE A 96 1.07 9.93 7.15
C ILE A 96 2.16 9.34 6.24
N THR A 97 1.85 8.26 5.52
CA THR A 97 2.81 7.58 4.64
C THR A 97 2.95 8.23 3.27
N MET A 98 1.96 9.02 2.83
CA MET A 98 1.99 9.71 1.54
C MET A 98 3.18 10.68 1.44
N ILE A 99 3.45 11.49 2.47
CA ILE A 99 4.56 12.46 2.44
C ILE A 99 5.93 11.75 2.27
N PRO A 100 6.29 10.75 3.10
CA PRO A 100 7.50 9.95 2.88
C PRO A 100 7.55 9.31 1.49
N VAL A 101 6.45 8.71 1.02
CA VAL A 101 6.40 8.05 -0.30
C VAL A 101 6.70 9.04 -1.42
N LEU A 102 6.15 10.26 -1.37
CA LEU A 102 6.41 11.29 -2.39
C LEU A 102 7.88 11.73 -2.41
N ILE A 103 8.49 11.90 -1.23
CA ILE A 103 9.92 12.25 -1.12
C ILE A 103 10.78 11.13 -1.72
N ILE A 104 10.46 9.87 -1.40
CA ILE A 104 11.14 8.70 -1.93
C ILE A 104 10.99 8.62 -3.46
N PHE A 105 9.79 8.88 -3.98
CA PHE A 105 9.52 8.91 -5.42
C PHE A 105 10.31 10.01 -6.14
N ALA A 106 10.42 11.20 -5.55
CA ALA A 106 11.21 12.28 -6.10
C ALA A 106 12.70 11.90 -6.20
N TRP A 107 13.22 11.23 -5.16
CA TRP A 107 14.58 10.69 -5.17
C TRP A 107 14.77 9.60 -6.22
N LEU A 108 13.84 8.63 -6.29
CA LEU A 108 13.90 7.52 -7.24
C LEU A 108 13.85 8.02 -8.69
N ARG A 109 13.01 9.02 -8.97
CA ARG A 109 12.97 9.69 -10.27
C ARG A 109 14.32 10.31 -10.61
N ALA A 110 14.93 11.05 -9.68
CA ALA A 110 16.23 11.68 -9.92
C ALA A 110 17.32 10.64 -10.23
N TYR A 111 17.32 9.51 -9.52
CA TYR A 111 18.23 8.39 -9.75
C TYR A 111 18.09 7.80 -11.16
N TYR A 112 16.86 7.46 -11.58
CA TYR A 112 16.64 6.84 -12.90
C TYR A 112 16.81 7.80 -14.08
N VAL A 113 16.45 9.08 -13.91
CA VAL A 113 16.71 10.12 -14.92
C VAL A 113 18.22 10.31 -15.11
N ALA A 114 19.00 10.31 -14.02
CA ALA A 114 20.46 10.41 -14.10
C ALA A 114 21.11 9.21 -14.82
N LEU A 115 20.44 8.06 -14.84
CA LEU A 115 20.85 6.86 -15.58
C LEU A 115 20.39 6.87 -17.05
N GLY A 116 19.69 7.91 -17.51
CA GLY A 116 19.14 8.00 -18.86
C GLY A 116 17.80 7.28 -19.05
N ASP A 117 17.03 7.09 -17.97
CA ASP A 117 15.72 6.42 -17.95
C ASP A 117 15.71 5.05 -18.67
N PRO A 118 16.58 4.10 -18.27
CA PRO A 118 16.63 2.80 -18.89
C PRO A 118 15.33 2.02 -18.69
N ALA A 119 14.98 1.18 -19.67
CA ALA A 119 13.97 0.15 -19.49
C ALA A 119 14.43 -0.84 -18.42
N VAL A 120 13.55 -1.19 -17.49
CA VAL A 120 13.89 -2.03 -16.34
C VAL A 120 13.54 -3.50 -16.60
N LEU A 121 12.29 -3.79 -16.95
CA LEU A 121 11.82 -5.13 -17.27
C LEU A 121 10.81 -5.07 -18.41
N PHE A 122 10.96 -5.95 -19.41
CA PHE A 122 10.02 -6.06 -20.53
C PHE A 122 9.75 -4.74 -21.27
N GLY A 123 10.76 -3.86 -21.35
CA GLY A 123 10.61 -2.53 -21.98
C GLY A 123 9.88 -1.50 -21.10
N LEU A 124 9.47 -1.85 -19.88
CA LEU A 124 8.78 -0.94 -18.97
C LEU A 124 9.77 0.00 -18.27
N SER A 125 9.36 1.26 -18.10
CA SER A 125 10.09 2.23 -17.29
C SER A 125 10.01 1.91 -15.80
N TRP A 126 10.91 2.52 -15.03
CA TRP A 126 11.04 2.29 -13.58
C TRP A 126 9.72 2.50 -12.82
N ILE A 127 8.89 3.47 -13.21
CA ILE A 127 7.63 3.74 -12.52
C ILE A 127 6.64 2.58 -12.62
N TRP A 128 6.52 1.97 -13.80
CA TRP A 128 5.61 0.86 -14.02
C TRP A 128 6.08 -0.41 -13.31
N VAL A 129 7.37 -0.70 -13.40
CA VAL A 129 7.96 -1.84 -12.69
C VAL A 129 7.79 -1.65 -11.18
N TYR A 130 8.05 -0.47 -10.65
CA TYR A 130 7.83 -0.16 -9.24
C TYR A 130 6.37 -0.40 -8.81
N ILE A 131 5.39 0.09 -9.58
CA ILE A 131 3.96 -0.06 -9.26
C ILE A 131 3.57 -1.55 -9.24
N ILE A 132 3.96 -2.30 -10.27
CA ILE A 132 3.61 -3.72 -10.38
C ILE A 132 4.20 -4.52 -9.21
N PHE A 133 5.49 -4.36 -8.96
CA PHE A 133 6.17 -5.10 -7.88
C PHE A 133 5.69 -4.65 -6.50
N SER A 134 5.48 -3.35 -6.26
CA SER A 134 4.96 -2.88 -4.96
C SER A 134 3.55 -3.39 -4.66
N VAL A 135 2.67 -3.48 -5.67
CA VAL A 135 1.35 -4.10 -5.52
C VAL A 135 1.48 -5.59 -5.21
N LEU A 136 2.28 -6.33 -5.99
CA LEU A 136 2.53 -7.76 -5.75
C LEU A 136 3.07 -8.02 -4.34
N PHE A 137 4.13 -7.31 -3.95
CA PHE A 137 4.73 -7.46 -2.62
C PHE A 137 3.77 -7.04 -1.52
N SER A 138 3.03 -5.93 -1.67
CA SER A 138 2.01 -5.50 -0.71
C SER A 138 0.95 -6.58 -0.47
N LEU A 139 0.44 -7.24 -1.52
CA LEU A 139 -0.53 -8.31 -1.40
C LEU A 139 0.03 -9.51 -0.61
N VAL A 140 1.25 -9.93 -0.94
CA VAL A 140 1.94 -11.04 -0.25
C VAL A 140 2.21 -10.68 1.21
N LEU A 141 2.79 -9.51 1.46
CA LEU A 141 3.18 -9.04 2.79
C LEU A 141 1.97 -8.83 3.71
N ARG A 142 0.88 -8.26 3.21
CA ARG A 142 -0.36 -8.09 3.99
C ARG A 142 -0.94 -9.44 4.41
N LYS A 143 -0.90 -10.44 3.53
CA LYS A 143 -1.34 -11.80 3.83
C LYS A 143 -0.42 -12.46 4.88
N LEU A 144 0.89 -12.40 4.69
CA LEU A 144 1.87 -13.00 5.60
C LEU A 144 1.83 -12.36 7.00
N MET A 145 1.74 -11.04 7.07
CA MET A 145 1.77 -10.29 8.32
C MET A 145 0.41 -10.11 8.98
N LYS A 146 -0.66 -10.66 8.38
CA LYS A 146 -2.06 -10.51 8.82
C LYS A 146 -2.43 -9.03 9.02
N VAL A 147 -2.14 -8.21 8.00
CA VAL A 147 -2.47 -6.80 7.99
C VAL A 147 -3.88 -6.64 7.41
N TYR A 148 -4.80 -6.17 8.23
CA TYR A 148 -6.20 -5.97 7.86
C TYR A 148 -6.43 -4.54 7.39
#